data_AF-A0A966WQD5-F1
#
_entry.id   AF-A0A966WQD5-F1
#
_cell.length_a   1.000
_cell.length_b   1.000
_cell.length_c   1.000
_cell.angle_alpha   90.00
_cell.angle_beta   90.00
_cell.angle_gamma   90.00
#
_symmetry.space_group_name_H-M   'P 1'
#
loop_
_entity.id
_entity.type
_entity.pdbx_description
1 polymer ?
#
loop_
_entity_poly.entity_id
_entity_poly.type
_entity_poly.pdbx_seq_one_letter_code
_entity_poly.pdbx_strand_id
1 'polypeptide(L)' 'MNAIDKPPAEAVAAQWLDAFNAAAPSARAALFLADAHARDVLALGWEIRTISGADAVVALLAGLPGALRVAAGRTPP' A
#
# COMPACT_ATOMS: atom_id res chain seq x y z
N MET A 1 -3.35 -14.71 -31.57
CA MET A 1 -2.90 -13.52 -30.84
C MET A 1 -2.53 -14.01 -29.44
N ASN A 2 -1.24 -14.33 -29.25
CA ASN A 2 -0.76 -15.07 -28.08
C ASN A 2 -0.82 -14.20 -26.81
N ALA A 3 -0.93 -14.85 -25.65
CA ALA A 3 -0.90 -14.26 -24.33
C ALA A 3 0.11 -13.10 -24.28
N ILE A 4 -0.39 -11.88 -24.18
CA ILE A 4 0.40 -10.65 -24.19
C ILE A 4 1.49 -10.78 -23.13
N ASP A 5 2.72 -10.49 -23.55
CA ASP A 5 3.93 -10.39 -22.75
C ASP A 5 3.64 -9.47 -21.54
N LYS A 6 3.18 -10.08 -20.43
CA LYS A 6 2.72 -9.33 -19.27
C LYS A 6 3.98 -8.78 -18.61
N PRO A 7 4.08 -7.46 -18.37
CA PRO A 7 5.22 -6.92 -17.65
C PRO A 7 5.40 -7.67 -16.32
N PRO A 8 6.65 -7.90 -15.90
CA PRO A 8 6.91 -8.59 -14.64
C PRO A 8 6.18 -7.85 -13.51
N ALA A 9 5.62 -8.62 -12.57
CA ALA A 9 4.81 -8.06 -11.49
C ALA A 9 5.54 -6.95 -10.70
N GLU A 10 6.86 -7.08 -10.57
CA GLU A 10 7.74 -6.08 -9.97
C GLU A 10 7.69 -4.74 -10.71
N ALA A 11 7.79 -4.73 -12.04
CA ALA A 11 7.75 -3.50 -12.82
C ALA A 11 6.38 -2.81 -12.71
N VAL A 12 5.30 -3.59 -12.72
CA VAL A 12 3.93 -3.05 -12.53
C VAL A 12 3.77 -2.46 -11.13
N ALA A 13 4.26 -3.16 -10.10
CA ALA A 13 4.20 -2.69 -8.73
C ALA A 13 5.03 -1.42 -8.51
N ALA A 14 6.24 -1.35 -9.08
CA ALA A 14 7.10 -0.17 -9.02
C ALA A 14 6.42 1.04 -9.67
N GLN A 15 5.86 0.87 -10.88
CA GLN A 15 5.13 1.94 -11.56
C GLN A 15 3.92 2.43 -10.75
N TRP A 16 3.16 1.52 -10.15
CA TRP A 16 2.03 1.88 -9.31
C TRP A 16 2.48 2.64 -8.05
N LEU A 17 3.57 2.20 -7.41
CA LEU A 17 4.11 2.83 -6.21
C LEU A 17 4.62 4.25 -6.49
N ASP A 18 5.28 4.45 -7.63
CA ASP A 18 5.72 5.78 -8.07
C ASP A 18 4.52 6.71 -8.29
N ALA A 19 3.47 6.23 -8.95
CA ALA A 19 2.24 6.99 -9.14
C ALA A 19 1.56 7.33 -7.80
N PHE A 20 1.51 6.37 -6.86
CA PHE A 20 0.93 6.58 -5.53
C PHE A 20 1.70 7.62 -4.71
N ASN A 21 3.04 7.56 -4.76
CA ASN A 21 3.90 8.51 -4.05
C ASN A 21 3.82 9.92 -4.64
N ALA A 22 3.67 10.04 -5.95
CA ALA A 22 3.52 11.32 -6.64
C ALA A 22 2.09 11.92 -6.49
N ALA A 23 1.08 11.09 -6.24
CA ALA A 23 -0.31 11.54 -6.15
C ALA A 23 -0.57 12.37 -4.87
N ALA A 24 -1.29 13.48 -5.06
CA ALA A 24 -1.86 14.25 -3.96
C ALA A 24 -2.83 13.36 -3.12
N PRO A 25 -2.97 13.59 -1.80
CA PRO A 25 -3.81 12.75 -0.95
C PRO A 25 -5.25 12.55 -1.48
N SER A 26 -5.85 13.59 -2.04
CA SER A 26 -7.21 13.55 -2.62
C SER A 26 -7.32 12.71 -3.90
N ALA A 27 -6.20 12.42 -4.58
CA ALA A 27 -6.18 11.67 -5.84
C ALA A 27 -5.82 10.19 -5.66
N ARG A 28 -5.33 9.79 -4.47
CA ARG A 28 -4.84 8.42 -4.21
C ARG A 28 -5.91 7.35 -4.35
N ALA A 29 -7.16 7.65 -4.03
CA ALA A 29 -8.26 6.69 -4.13
C ALA A 29 -8.48 6.22 -5.58
N ALA A 30 -8.21 7.08 -6.57
CA ALA A 30 -8.34 6.74 -8.00
C ALA A 30 -7.30 5.73 -8.49
N LEU A 31 -6.25 5.45 -7.71
CA LEU A 31 -5.24 4.43 -8.02
C LEU A 31 -5.63 3.02 -7.57
N PHE A 32 -6.79 2.89 -6.91
CA PHE A 32 -7.36 1.61 -6.51
C PHE A 32 -8.61 1.31 -7.32
N LEU A 33 -8.94 0.02 -7.41
CA LEU A 33 -10.27 -0.39 -7.85
C LEU A 33 -11.32 0.07 -6.83
N ALA A 34 -12.53 0.37 -7.29
CA ALA A 34 -13.62 0.83 -6.42
C ALA A 34 -13.92 -0.17 -5.28
N ASP A 35 -13.79 -1.47 -5.57
CA ASP A 35 -13.96 -2.60 -4.68
C ASP A 35 -12.63 -3.14 -4.11
N ALA A 36 -11.57 -2.32 -4.08
CA ALA A 36 -10.29 -2.73 -3.52
C ALA A 36 -10.41 -3.15 -2.04
N HIS A 37 -9.63 -4.14 -1.65
CA HIS A 37 -9.56 -4.63 -0.27
C HIS A 37 -8.12 -4.59 0.23
N ALA A 38 -7.92 -4.02 1.42
CA ALA A 38 -6.66 -4.13 2.15
C ALA A 38 -6.85 -5.08 3.34
N ARG A 39 -5.89 -5.99 3.53
CA ARG A 39 -5.81 -6.81 4.74
C ARG A 39 -4.68 -6.29 5.59
N ASP A 40 -5.01 -5.84 6.78
CA ASP A 40 -3.99 -5.54 7.77
C ASP A 40 -3.50 -6.88 8.35
N VAL A 41 -2.34 -7.32 7.87
CA VAL A 41 -1.67 -8.55 8.31
C VAL A 41 -0.50 -8.21 9.26
N LEU A 42 -0.19 -6.93 9.46
CA LEU A 42 1.00 -6.46 10.17
C LEU A 42 0.69 -5.68 11.46
N ALA A 43 -0.56 -5.62 11.90
CA ALA A 43 -0.87 -5.05 13.19
C ALA A 43 -0.33 -5.94 14.31
N LEU A 44 0.49 -5.34 15.16
CA LEU A 44 1.10 -5.82 16.40
C LEU A 44 0.15 -6.50 17.43
N GLY A 45 -1.11 -6.77 17.08
CA GLY A 45 -2.18 -7.28 17.94
C GLY A 45 -2.80 -8.61 17.52
N TRP A 46 -2.24 -9.35 16.54
CA TRP A 46 -2.77 -10.65 16.07
C TRP A 46 -4.21 -10.62 15.51
N GLU A 47 -4.75 -9.42 15.23
CA GLU A 47 -6.09 -9.24 14.69
C GLU A 47 -6.00 -8.96 13.18
N ILE A 48 -6.53 -9.86 12.36
CA ILE A 48 -6.61 -9.68 10.90
C ILE A 48 -7.88 -8.89 10.59
N ARG A 49 -7.73 -7.66 10.09
CA ARG A 49 -8.84 -6.83 9.63
C ARG A 49 -8.86 -6.73 8.11
N THR A 50 -10.05 -6.80 7.52
CA THR A 50 -10.25 -6.51 6.10
C THR A 50 -10.94 -5.16 5.97
N ILE A 51 -10.29 -4.24 5.27
CA ILE A 51 -10.81 -2.91 4.94
C ILE A 51 -11.21 -2.94 3.47
N SER A 52 -12.42 -2.47 3.16
CA SER A 52 -13.01 -2.55 1.83
C SER A 52 -13.33 -1.16 1.29
N GLY A 53 -13.06 -0.93 0.01
CA GLY A 53 -13.29 0.33 -0.69
C GLY A 53 -12.05 1.20 -0.75
N ALA A 54 -11.81 1.82 -1.91
CA ALA A 54 -10.62 2.64 -2.19
C ALA A 54 -10.39 3.75 -1.13
N ASP A 55 -11.43 4.48 -0.76
CA ASP A 55 -11.34 5.57 0.22
C ASP A 55 -10.93 5.07 1.60
N ALA A 56 -11.52 3.95 2.04
CA ALA A 56 -11.21 3.35 3.34
C ALA A 56 -9.77 2.81 3.38
N VAL A 57 -9.29 2.26 2.27
CA VAL A 57 -7.89 1.81 2.12
C VAL A 57 -6.93 3.01 2.19
N VAL A 58 -7.22 4.11 1.49
CA VAL A 58 -6.38 5.32 1.56
C VAL A 58 -6.35 5.90 2.97
N ALA A 59 -7.50 5.93 3.66
CA ALA A 59 -7.58 6.39 5.05
C ALA A 59 -6.74 5.53 5.99
N LEU A 60 -6.78 4.20 5.83
CA LEU A 60 -5.91 3.28 6.58
C LEU A 60 -4.43 3.62 6.35
N LEU A 61 -4.00 3.73 5.09
CA LEU A 61 -2.60 4.00 4.74
C LEU A 61 -2.11 5.34 5.27
N ALA A 62 -2.96 6.36 5.31
CA ALA A 62 -2.62 7.67 5.87
C ALA A 62 -2.41 7.64 7.39
N GLY A 63 -3.04 6.70 8.09
CA GLY A 63 -2.91 6.52 9.53
C GLY A 63 -1.72 5.64 9.95
N LEU A 64 -1.05 4.97 9.00
CA LEU A 64 0.09 4.13 9.33
C LEU A 64 1.26 5.00 9.80
N PRO A 65 1.99 4.57 10.86
CA PRO A 65 3.23 5.24 11.24
C PRO A 65 4.18 5.24 10.05
N GLY A 66 4.81 6.39 9.81
CA GLY A 66 5.82 6.54 8.75
C GLY A 66 7.07 5.71 9.02
N ALA A 67 8.18 6.07 8.35
CA ALA A 67 9.46 5.36 8.37
C ALA A 67 9.74 4.63 9.70
N LEU A 68 9.81 3.30 9.64
CA LEU A 68 10.25 2.49 10.76
C LEU A 68 11.70 2.88 11.06
N ARG A 69 11.92 3.52 12.19
CA ARG A 69 13.24 3.96 12.63
C ARG A 69 13.67 3.17 13.85
N VAL A 70 14.94 2.80 13.87
CA VAL A 70 15.59 2.31 15.06
C VAL A 70 15.67 3.47 16.06
N ALA A 71 15.22 3.24 17.29
CA ALA A 71 15.30 4.27 18.33
C ALA A 71 16.77 4.68 18.55
N ALA A 72 17.02 5.97 18.84
CA ALA A 72 18.37 6.48 19.03
C ALA A 72 19.14 5.65 20.09
N GLY A 73 20.39 5.28 19.77
CA GLY A 73 21.22 4.45 20.64
C GLY A 73 20.92 2.95 20.62
N ARG A 74 20.07 2.47 19.69
CA ARG A 74 19.83 1.03 19.48
C ARG A 74 20.54 0.56 18.20
N THR A 75 21.05 -0.66 18.23
CA THR A 75 21.65 -1.32 17.06
C THR A 75 20.56 -2.08 16.28
N PRO A 76 20.46 -1.93 14.94
CA PRO A 76 19.62 -2.81 14.13
C PRO A 76 20.08 -4.28 14.25
N PRO A 77 19.17 -5.25 14.14
CA PRO A 77 19.52 -6.68 14.15
C PRO A 77 20.35 -7.08 12.92
#